data_AF-A0A9X3F7W5-F1
#
_entry.id   AF-A0A9X3F7W5-F1
#
_cell.length_a   1.000
_cell.length_b   1.000
_cell.length_c   1.000
_cell.angle_alpha   90.00
_cell.angle_beta   90.00
_cell.angle_gamma   90.00
#
_symmetry.space_group_name_H-M   'P 1'
#
loop_
_entity.id
_entity.type
_entity.pdbx_description
1 polymer ?
#
loop_
_entity_poly.entity_id
_entity_poly.type
_entity_poly.pdbx_seq_one_letter_code
_entity_poly.pdbx_strand_id
1 'polypeptide(L)'
;MSSTDPQRAALDHALTFAVYVLGSRAAALAALRRAIESASDLERLVDIDTLLRLVRDAIGRAPGARSRPIAEALPAVWNGEQTRELPPELSADPARSAALVGAMRRICFTAVLRSVAETPRCAFVLRHVLGLSDESVGRILQTKPGNLTVLRVRARRPIEQSLGPHCEHFDPGNPCTCGSRLGLAIADGSISTADIAPATDPTPSCSGELERLFRTLPVHPLTDAEAAPLLAQLRAA
;
A
#
# COMPACT_ATOMS: atom_id res chain seq x y z
N MET A 1 -12.23 19.21 -17.58
CA MET A 1 -12.84 19.54 -16.27
C MET A 1 -13.56 18.30 -15.77
N SER A 2 -12.88 17.42 -15.04
CA SER A 2 -13.55 16.30 -14.36
C SER A 2 -13.67 16.67 -12.89
N SER A 3 -14.84 17.17 -12.51
CA SER A 3 -15.24 17.30 -11.11
C SER A 3 -15.37 15.89 -10.55
N THR A 4 -14.29 15.34 -10.01
CA THR A 4 -14.29 14.03 -9.38
C THR A 4 -15.28 14.08 -8.22
N ASP A 5 -16.30 13.22 -8.24
CA ASP A 5 -17.26 13.08 -7.15
C ASP A 5 -16.48 12.94 -5.82
N PRO A 6 -16.62 13.86 -4.85
CA PRO A 6 -15.88 13.81 -3.58
C PRO A 6 -16.04 12.48 -2.86
N GLN A 7 -17.20 11.81 -3.01
CA GLN A 7 -17.43 10.48 -2.45
C GLN A 7 -16.57 9.41 -3.15
N ARG A 8 -16.41 9.49 -4.48
CA ARG A 8 -15.53 8.60 -5.24
C ARG A 8 -14.07 8.77 -4.80
N ALA A 9 -13.61 10.01 -4.67
CA ALA A 9 -12.25 10.29 -4.21
C ALA A 9 -11.99 9.74 -2.79
N ALA A 10 -12.97 9.90 -1.88
CA ALA A 10 -12.87 9.34 -0.52
C ALA A 10 -12.81 7.81 -0.53
N LEU A 11 -13.60 7.15 -1.37
CA LEU A 11 -13.57 5.70 -1.54
C LEU A 11 -12.23 5.20 -2.11
N ASP A 12 -11.66 5.90 -3.09
CA ASP A 12 -10.35 5.54 -3.67
C ASP A 12 -9.22 5.69 -2.63
N HIS A 13 -9.26 6.74 -1.80
CA HIS A 13 -8.34 6.89 -0.67
C HIS A 13 -8.51 5.77 0.37
N ALA A 14 -9.75 5.42 0.70
CA ALA A 14 -10.05 4.35 1.64
C ALA A 14 -9.61 2.97 1.13
N LEU A 15 -9.78 2.70 -0.17
CA LEU A 15 -9.26 1.49 -0.79
C LEU A 15 -7.73 1.47 -0.77
N THR A 16 -7.08 2.59 -1.15
CA THR A 16 -5.62 2.73 -1.12
C THR A 16 -5.07 2.45 0.27
N PHE A 17 -5.67 3.06 1.30
CA PHE A 17 -5.34 2.82 2.69
C PHE A 17 -5.42 1.32 3.04
N ALA A 18 -6.56 0.68 2.76
CA ALA A 18 -6.78 -0.71 3.13
C ALA A 18 -5.88 -1.68 2.34
N VAL A 19 -5.56 -1.39 1.07
CA VAL A 19 -4.63 -2.20 0.26
C VAL A 19 -3.24 -2.20 0.89
N TYR A 20 -2.68 -1.04 1.25
CA TYR A 20 -1.34 -1.00 1.84
C TYR A 20 -1.27 -1.54 3.27
N VAL A 21 -2.38 -1.52 4.01
CA VAL A 21 -2.45 -2.11 5.35
C VAL A 21 -2.61 -3.62 5.30
N LEU A 22 -3.48 -4.16 4.44
CA LEU A 22 -3.80 -5.59 4.39
C LEU A 22 -2.94 -6.38 3.38
N GLY A 23 -2.38 -5.69 2.39
CA GLY A 23 -1.64 -6.25 1.26
C GLY A 23 -2.45 -7.11 0.30
N SER A 24 -3.77 -6.90 0.26
CA SER A 24 -4.66 -7.61 -0.65
C SER A 24 -5.82 -6.71 -1.05
N ARG A 25 -6.03 -6.53 -2.37
CA ARG A 25 -7.19 -5.80 -2.90
C ARG A 25 -8.50 -6.44 -2.47
N ALA A 26 -8.59 -7.76 -2.49
CA ALA A 26 -9.79 -8.49 -2.07
C ALA A 26 -10.12 -8.25 -0.59
N ALA A 27 -9.12 -8.34 0.29
CA ALA A 27 -9.31 -8.07 1.71
C ALA A 27 -9.65 -6.59 1.96
N ALA A 28 -9.04 -5.67 1.21
CA ALA A 28 -9.29 -4.24 1.27
C ALA A 28 -10.73 -3.89 0.85
N LEU A 29 -11.21 -4.43 -0.26
CA LEU A 29 -12.61 -4.27 -0.70
C LEU A 29 -13.59 -4.85 0.32
N ALA A 30 -13.28 -5.99 0.93
CA ALA A 30 -14.11 -6.57 1.98
C ALA A 30 -14.15 -5.69 3.23
N ALA A 31 -13.03 -5.09 3.63
CA ALA A 31 -12.99 -4.13 4.74
C ALA A 31 -13.77 -2.85 4.42
N LEU A 32 -13.64 -2.33 3.20
CA LEU A 32 -14.36 -1.14 2.74
C LEU A 32 -15.88 -1.36 2.73
N ARG A 33 -16.36 -2.50 2.23
CA ARG A 33 -17.78 -2.87 2.28
C ARG A 33 -18.31 -2.91 3.71
N ARG A 34 -17.62 -3.60 4.62
CA ARG A 34 -18.00 -3.67 6.03
C ARG A 34 -18.04 -2.29 6.70
N ALA A 35 -17.11 -1.40 6.34
CA ALA A 35 -17.08 -0.04 6.85
C ALA A 35 -18.31 0.77 6.40
N ILE A 36 -18.72 0.64 5.14
CA ILE A 36 -19.91 1.29 4.59
C ILE A 36 -21.20 0.69 5.18
N GLU A 37 -21.27 -0.64 5.32
CA GLU A 37 -22.39 -1.30 5.99
C GLU A 37 -22.57 -0.79 7.43
N SER A 38 -21.45 -0.60 8.16
CA SER A 38 -21.47 -0.02 9.52
C SER A 38 -21.77 1.48 9.54
N ALA A 39 -21.67 2.16 8.39
CA ALA A 39 -22.03 3.57 8.25
C ALA A 39 -23.52 3.79 8.02
N SER A 40 -24.27 2.76 7.63
CA SER A 40 -25.73 2.85 7.38
C SER A 40 -26.51 3.33 8.61
N ASP A 41 -25.93 3.20 9.81
CA ASP A 41 -26.48 3.69 11.07
C ASP A 41 -26.16 5.17 11.35
N LEU A 42 -25.33 5.81 10.53
CA LEU A 42 -24.96 7.22 10.65
C LEU A 42 -25.86 8.05 9.72
N GLU A 43 -26.59 9.02 10.29
CA GLU A 43 -27.47 9.94 9.54
C GLU A 43 -26.79 10.68 8.38
N ARG A 44 -25.44 10.73 8.37
CA ARG A 44 -24.64 11.17 7.23
C ARG A 44 -23.18 10.75 7.39
N LEU A 45 -22.56 10.18 6.36
CA LEU A 45 -21.10 10.01 6.31
C LEU A 45 -20.45 11.36 5.93
N VAL A 46 -20.04 12.16 6.92
CA VAL A 46 -19.77 13.60 6.70
C VAL A 46 -18.40 13.90 6.08
N ASP A 47 -17.37 13.07 6.28
CA ASP A 47 -16.04 13.35 5.72
C ASP A 47 -15.18 12.09 5.48
N ILE A 48 -14.05 12.30 4.78
CA ILE A 48 -13.07 11.25 4.47
C ILE A 48 -12.46 10.60 5.72
N ASP A 49 -12.26 11.37 6.80
CA ASP A 49 -11.66 10.88 8.03
C ASP A 49 -12.60 9.91 8.76
N THR A 50 -13.91 10.15 8.69
CA THR A 50 -14.95 9.24 9.17
C THR A 50 -14.91 7.91 8.42
N LEU A 51 -14.82 7.95 7.08
CA LEU A 51 -14.71 6.74 6.27
C LEU A 51 -13.43 5.96 6.60
N LEU A 52 -12.28 6.64 6.65
CA LEU A 52 -10.99 6.02 6.95
C LEU A 52 -10.97 5.41 8.36
N ARG A 53 -11.64 6.03 9.32
CA ARG A 53 -11.83 5.47 10.67
C ARG A 53 -12.62 4.17 10.64
N LEU A 54 -13.77 4.15 9.95
CA LEU A 54 -14.59 2.94 9.84
C LEU A 54 -13.85 1.81 9.11
N VAL A 55 -13.07 2.15 8.08
CA VAL A 55 -12.20 1.18 7.39
C VAL A 55 -11.10 0.67 8.31
N ARG A 56 -10.48 1.53 9.12
CA ARG A 56 -9.51 1.10 10.15
C ARG A 56 -10.14 0.12 11.13
N ASP A 57 -11.36 0.36 11.58
CA ASP A 57 -12.06 -0.54 12.49
C ASP A 57 -12.41 -1.88 11.83
N ALA A 58 -12.81 -1.86 10.55
CA ALA A 58 -13.06 -3.06 9.75
C ALA A 58 -11.79 -3.86 9.43
N ILE A 59 -10.62 -3.19 9.34
CA ILE A 59 -9.30 -3.81 9.16
C ILE A 59 -8.94 -4.67 10.36
N GLY A 60 -9.14 -4.20 11.60
CA GLY A 60 -8.78 -4.97 12.80
C GLY A 60 -9.49 -6.32 12.92
N ARG A 61 -10.59 -6.51 12.17
CA ARG A 61 -11.36 -7.76 12.07
C ARG A 61 -11.01 -8.60 10.82
N ALA A 62 -10.18 -8.08 9.92
CA ALA A 62 -9.89 -8.71 8.64
C ALA A 62 -8.74 -9.74 8.74
N PRO A 63 -8.76 -10.81 7.92
CA PRO A 63 -7.59 -11.65 7.71
C PRO A 63 -6.41 -10.81 7.20
N GLY A 64 -5.23 -10.98 7.81
CA GLY A 64 -4.02 -10.23 7.44
C GLY A 64 -3.80 -8.92 8.20
N ALA A 65 -4.69 -8.56 9.13
CA ALA A 65 -4.51 -7.41 10.02
C ALA A 65 -3.31 -7.57 10.96
N ARG A 66 -3.03 -8.80 11.41
CA ARG A 66 -1.86 -9.10 12.24
C ARG A 66 -0.56 -8.91 11.44
N SER A 67 0.49 -8.48 12.14
CA SER A 67 1.84 -8.44 11.58
C SER A 67 2.29 -9.84 11.16
N ARG A 68 3.04 -9.92 10.07
CA ARG A 68 3.67 -11.16 9.60
C ARG A 68 5.15 -10.93 9.28
N PRO A 69 6.06 -11.85 9.62
CA PRO A 69 7.44 -11.77 9.17
C PRO A 69 7.52 -11.57 7.65
N ILE A 70 8.49 -10.77 7.19
CA ILE A 70 8.65 -10.49 5.76
C ILE A 70 8.84 -11.78 4.95
N ALA A 71 9.59 -12.73 5.51
CA ALA A 71 9.83 -14.04 4.88
C ALA A 71 8.55 -14.86 4.63
N GLU A 72 7.47 -14.61 5.38
CA GLU A 72 6.16 -15.23 5.16
C GLU A 72 5.27 -14.42 4.20
N ALA A 73 5.56 -13.14 4.03
CA ALA A 73 4.78 -12.23 3.19
C ALA A 73 5.33 -12.14 1.76
N LEU A 74 6.61 -12.47 1.56
CA LEU A 74 7.27 -12.53 0.26
C LEU A 74 7.36 -13.97 -0.26
N PRO A 75 7.37 -14.14 -1.59
CA PRO A 75 7.74 -15.40 -2.21
C PRO A 75 9.12 -15.84 -1.71
N ALA A 76 9.26 -17.13 -1.37
CA ALA A 76 10.49 -17.64 -0.77
C ALA A 76 11.72 -17.38 -1.65
N VAL A 77 11.53 -17.44 -2.97
CA VAL A 77 12.56 -17.21 -3.99
C VAL A 77 13.08 -15.77 -4.01
N TRP A 78 12.39 -14.81 -3.37
CA TRP A 78 12.85 -13.42 -3.26
C TRP A 78 13.76 -13.21 -2.04
N ASN A 79 13.88 -14.21 -1.16
CA ASN A 79 14.83 -14.17 -0.05
C ASN A 79 16.24 -14.55 -0.54
N GLY A 80 17.27 -13.85 -0.07
CA GLY A 80 18.67 -14.09 -0.48
C GLY A 80 19.11 -13.20 -1.65
N GLU A 81 20.19 -13.57 -2.34
CA GLU A 81 20.85 -12.76 -3.39
C GLU A 81 20.68 -13.32 -4.81
N GLN A 82 19.77 -14.28 -4.99
CA GLN A 82 19.56 -14.92 -6.28
C GLN A 82 19.01 -13.93 -7.32
N THR A 83 19.53 -14.03 -8.54
CA THR A 83 19.11 -13.26 -9.70
C THR A 83 18.83 -14.20 -10.86
N ARG A 84 18.05 -13.72 -11.83
CA ARG A 84 17.79 -14.45 -13.08
C ARG A 84 17.65 -13.43 -14.20
N GLU A 85 18.26 -13.73 -15.34
CA GLU A 85 18.15 -12.90 -16.53
C GLU A 85 16.68 -12.70 -16.95
N LEU A 86 16.40 -11.51 -17.48
CA LEU A 86 15.09 -11.19 -18.02
C LEU A 86 14.88 -11.90 -19.37
N PRO A 87 13.65 -12.35 -19.66
CA PRO A 87 13.30 -12.81 -21.00
C PRO A 87 13.67 -11.77 -22.07
N PRO A 88 14.24 -12.17 -23.23
CA PRO A 88 14.71 -11.24 -24.26
C PRO A 88 13.67 -10.22 -24.69
N GLU A 89 12.42 -10.63 -24.83
CA GLU A 89 11.29 -9.77 -25.19
C GLU A 89 11.02 -8.64 -24.17
N LEU A 90 11.27 -8.89 -22.88
CA LEU A 90 11.15 -7.87 -21.84
C LEU A 90 12.41 -7.01 -21.75
N SER A 91 13.58 -7.61 -21.94
CA SER A 91 14.84 -6.86 -22.01
C SER A 91 14.85 -5.87 -23.18
N ALA A 92 14.17 -6.18 -24.29
CA ALA A 92 14.03 -5.31 -25.44
C ALA A 92 12.97 -4.21 -25.26
N ASP A 93 12.16 -4.25 -24.19
CA ASP A 93 11.12 -3.27 -23.87
C ASP A 93 11.36 -2.65 -22.47
N PRO A 94 12.19 -1.58 -22.39
CA PRO A 94 12.51 -0.93 -21.12
C PRO A 94 11.29 -0.36 -20.39
N ALA A 95 10.28 0.11 -21.12
CA ALA A 95 9.08 0.69 -20.52
C ALA A 95 8.26 -0.39 -19.79
N ARG A 96 8.08 -1.55 -20.44
CA ARG A 96 7.41 -2.70 -19.83
C ARG A 96 8.21 -3.29 -18.68
N SER A 97 9.53 -3.40 -18.81
CA SER A 97 10.42 -3.84 -17.74
C SER A 97 10.36 -2.91 -16.52
N ALA A 98 10.34 -1.59 -16.72
CA ALA A 98 10.18 -0.62 -15.63
C ALA A 98 8.81 -0.78 -14.92
N ALA A 99 7.75 -1.06 -15.67
CA ALA A 99 6.42 -1.31 -15.11
C ALA A 99 6.38 -2.53 -14.19
N LEU A 100 7.03 -3.62 -14.63
CA LEU A 100 7.19 -4.85 -13.88
C LEU A 100 8.06 -4.66 -12.63
N VAL A 101 9.15 -3.89 -12.72
CA VAL A 101 9.96 -3.48 -11.56
C VAL A 101 9.12 -2.70 -10.54
N GLY A 102 8.28 -1.76 -11.02
CA GLY A 102 7.33 -1.04 -10.16
C GLY A 102 6.37 -1.98 -9.43
N ALA A 103 5.82 -2.98 -10.14
CA ALA A 103 4.96 -4.00 -9.53
C ALA A 103 5.69 -4.82 -8.46
N MET A 104 6.92 -5.24 -8.74
CA MET A 104 7.78 -5.94 -7.77
C MET A 104 8.01 -5.12 -6.51
N ARG A 105 8.36 -3.84 -6.68
CA ARG A 105 8.58 -2.90 -5.58
C ARG A 105 7.33 -2.75 -4.71
N ARG A 106 6.14 -2.66 -5.30
CA ARG A 106 4.87 -2.56 -4.55
C ARG A 106 4.62 -3.81 -3.71
N ILE A 107 4.87 -5.01 -4.23
CA ILE A 107 4.77 -6.26 -3.47
C ILE A 107 5.75 -6.23 -2.30
N CYS A 108 7.01 -5.87 -2.55
CA CYS A 108 8.05 -5.77 -1.53
C CYS A 108 7.69 -4.78 -0.41
N PHE A 109 7.34 -3.55 -0.76
CA PHE A 109 7.02 -2.51 0.23
C PHE A 109 5.76 -2.84 1.02
N THR A 110 4.78 -3.48 0.38
CA THR A 110 3.58 -3.97 1.07
C THR A 110 3.94 -5.08 2.06
N ALA A 111 4.82 -6.02 1.71
CA ALA A 111 5.28 -7.06 2.63
C ALA A 111 6.04 -6.46 3.82
N VAL A 112 6.91 -5.47 3.58
CA VAL A 112 7.62 -4.73 4.62
C VAL A 112 6.65 -4.01 5.54
N LEU A 113 5.65 -3.29 5.01
CA LEU A 113 4.60 -2.66 5.82
C LEU A 113 3.89 -3.71 6.68
N ARG A 114 3.58 -4.88 6.14
CA ARG A 114 2.87 -5.94 6.85
C ARG A 114 3.69 -6.62 7.95
N SER A 115 4.99 -6.39 8.01
CA SER A 115 5.82 -6.79 9.16
C SER A 115 5.62 -5.90 10.38
N VAL A 116 5.08 -4.69 10.17
CA VAL A 116 4.77 -3.76 11.24
C VAL A 116 3.45 -4.13 11.91
N ALA A 117 3.39 -3.96 13.23
CA ALA A 117 2.15 -4.08 14.00
C ALA A 117 1.05 -3.18 13.42
N GLU A 118 -0.21 -3.61 13.55
CA GLU A 118 -1.36 -3.01 12.86
C GLU A 118 -1.49 -1.48 13.08
N THR A 119 -1.55 -1.01 14.32
CA THR A 119 -1.80 0.42 14.60
C THR A 119 -0.64 1.32 14.13
N PRO A 120 0.65 1.01 14.42
CA PRO A 120 1.77 1.75 13.83
C PRO A 120 1.76 1.73 12.30
N ARG A 121 1.43 0.58 11.68
CA ARG A 121 1.30 0.45 10.22
C ARG A 121 0.22 1.37 9.66
N CYS A 122 -0.96 1.39 10.28
CA CYS A 122 -2.03 2.31 9.89
C CYS A 122 -1.58 3.77 9.99
N ALA A 123 -0.91 4.16 11.09
CA ALA A 123 -0.37 5.51 11.25
C ALA A 123 0.62 5.88 10.14
N PHE A 124 1.49 4.95 9.78
CA PHE A 124 2.47 5.15 8.72
C PHE A 124 1.82 5.32 7.35
N VAL A 125 0.88 4.44 6.98
CA VAL A 125 0.18 4.51 5.68
C VAL A 125 -0.63 5.81 5.56
N LEU A 126 -1.40 6.16 6.60
CA LEU A 126 -2.18 7.40 6.60
C LEU A 126 -1.29 8.65 6.44
N ARG A 127 -0.14 8.67 7.13
CA ARG A 127 0.75 9.84 7.10
C ARG A 127 1.60 9.94 5.84
N HIS A 128 2.19 8.83 5.42
CA HIS A 128 3.27 8.82 4.43
C HIS A 128 2.86 8.24 3.08
N VAL A 129 1.80 7.43 3.00
CA VAL A 129 1.28 6.97 1.71
C VAL A 129 0.15 7.90 1.25
N LEU A 130 -0.78 8.22 2.16
CA LEU A 130 -1.91 9.13 1.84
C LEU A 130 -1.59 10.61 2.09
N GLY A 131 -0.47 10.94 2.73
CA GLY A 131 -0.05 12.32 2.93
C GLY A 131 -0.89 13.13 3.93
N LEU A 132 -1.71 12.49 4.77
CA LEU A 132 -2.61 13.19 5.70
C LEU A 132 -1.85 13.98 6.79
N SER A 133 -2.50 14.97 7.39
CA SER A 133 -1.95 15.72 8.52
C SER A 133 -1.94 14.89 9.81
N ASP A 134 -1.08 15.25 10.75
CA ASP A 134 -1.01 14.60 12.07
C ASP A 134 -2.35 14.66 12.81
N GLU A 135 -3.09 15.77 12.65
CA GLU A 135 -4.43 15.94 13.20
C GLU A 135 -5.43 14.93 12.63
N SER A 136 -5.50 14.79 11.30
CA SER A 136 -6.36 13.78 10.65
C SER A 136 -5.97 12.37 11.05
N VAL A 137 -4.67 12.05 11.09
CA VAL A 137 -4.21 10.73 11.57
C VAL A 137 -4.64 10.48 13.02
N GLY A 138 -4.53 11.47 13.89
CA GLY A 138 -4.99 11.41 15.28
C GLY A 138 -6.49 11.12 15.41
N ARG A 139 -7.31 11.81 14.61
CA ARG A 139 -8.76 11.59 14.56
C ARG A 139 -9.12 10.18 14.06
N ILE A 140 -8.50 9.73 12.96
CA ILE A 140 -8.76 8.41 12.36
C ILE A 140 -8.36 7.28 13.31
N LEU A 141 -7.21 7.40 13.99
CA LEU A 141 -6.72 6.40 14.92
C LEU A 141 -7.30 6.56 16.35
N GLN A 142 -8.12 7.59 16.58
CA GLN A 142 -8.68 7.92 17.91
C GLN A 142 -7.60 7.96 19.00
N THR A 143 -6.51 8.66 18.72
CA THR A 143 -5.33 8.71 19.61
C THR A 143 -4.90 10.14 19.90
N LYS A 144 -4.23 10.33 21.04
CA LYS A 144 -3.70 11.64 21.46
C LYS A 144 -2.42 11.99 20.69
N PRO A 145 -2.09 13.29 20.50
CA PRO A 145 -0.89 13.71 19.77
C PRO A 145 0.41 13.08 20.26
N GLY A 146 0.62 12.98 21.58
CA GLY A 146 1.83 12.36 22.14
C GLY A 146 2.02 10.89 21.76
N ASN A 147 0.93 10.16 21.52
CA ASN A 147 0.98 8.76 21.08
C ASN A 147 1.34 8.63 19.60
N LEU A 148 1.05 9.64 18.76
CA LEU A 148 1.37 9.60 17.33
C LEU A 148 2.89 9.51 17.11
N THR A 149 3.68 10.23 17.90
CA THR A 149 5.15 10.15 17.86
C THR A 149 5.63 8.73 18.14
N VAL A 150 5.07 8.07 19.15
CA VAL A 150 5.42 6.68 19.51
C VAL A 150 5.04 5.72 18.38
N LEU A 151 3.85 5.89 17.78
CA LEU A 151 3.41 5.07 16.64
C LEU A 151 4.34 5.22 15.44
N ARG A 152 4.83 6.43 15.14
CA ARG A 152 5.78 6.66 14.05
C ARG A 152 7.10 5.96 14.29
N VAL A 153 7.67 6.08 15.48
CA VAL A 153 8.93 5.39 15.82
C VAL A 153 8.76 3.88 15.71
N ARG A 154 7.65 3.34 16.22
CA ARG A 154 7.31 1.91 16.15
C ARG A 154 7.06 1.42 14.72
N ALA A 155 6.61 2.28 13.81
CA ALA A 155 6.45 1.95 12.41
C ALA A 155 7.76 2.04 11.63
N ARG A 156 8.52 3.12 11.80
CA ARG A 156 9.76 3.38 11.06
C ARG A 156 10.82 2.33 11.35
N ARG A 157 11.08 2.03 12.63
CA ARG A 157 12.18 1.15 13.03
C ARG A 157 12.19 -0.20 12.29
N PRO A 158 11.12 -1.02 12.29
CA PRO A 158 11.13 -2.30 11.55
C PRO A 158 11.26 -2.12 10.04
N ILE A 159 10.70 -1.04 9.47
CA ILE A 159 10.79 -0.76 8.04
C ILE A 159 12.24 -0.40 7.65
N GLU A 160 12.88 0.50 8.40
CA GLU A 160 14.29 0.88 8.20
C GLU A 160 15.23 -0.31 8.44
N GLN A 161 14.96 -1.14 9.44
CA GLN A 161 15.73 -2.37 9.67
C GLN A 161 15.62 -3.37 8.51
N SER A 162 14.50 -3.36 7.78
CA SER A 162 14.27 -4.26 6.65
C SER A 162 14.83 -3.71 5.34
N LEU A 163 14.69 -2.40 5.09
CA LEU A 163 15.11 -1.77 3.83
C LEU A 163 16.53 -1.24 3.88
N GLY A 164 16.95 -0.72 5.03
CA GLY A 164 18.22 -0.02 5.24
C GLY A 164 19.46 -0.79 4.76
N PRO A 165 19.64 -2.07 5.14
CA PRO A 165 20.81 -2.85 4.73
C PRO A 165 20.64 -3.60 3.40
N HIS A 166 19.47 -3.51 2.76
CA HIS A 166 19.09 -4.44 1.69
C HIS A 166 18.64 -3.76 0.40
N CYS A 167 17.89 -2.67 0.43
CA CYS A 167 17.17 -2.14 -0.74
C CYS A 167 17.91 -0.99 -1.44
N GLU A 168 18.16 -1.12 -2.76
CA GLU A 168 18.80 -0.08 -3.58
C GLU A 168 18.03 1.26 -3.59
N HIS A 169 16.71 1.20 -3.39
CA HIS A 169 15.86 2.39 -3.38
C HIS A 169 15.93 3.17 -2.06
N PHE A 170 16.47 2.54 -1.01
CA PHE A 170 16.77 3.22 0.25
C PHE A 170 18.20 3.79 0.25
N ASP A 171 19.17 2.98 -0.18
CA ASP A 171 20.57 3.35 -0.35
C ASP A 171 21.10 2.70 -1.64
N PRO A 172 21.67 3.46 -2.61
CA PRO A 172 22.16 2.88 -3.88
C PRO A 172 23.28 1.85 -3.70
N GLY A 173 23.97 1.84 -2.56
CA GLY A 173 25.03 0.88 -2.24
C GLY A 173 24.51 -0.49 -1.79
N ASN A 174 23.20 -0.64 -1.60
CA ASN A 174 22.61 -1.88 -1.12
C ASN A 174 22.52 -2.98 -2.21
N PRO A 175 22.55 -4.27 -1.82
CA PRO A 175 22.68 -5.38 -2.76
C PRO A 175 21.38 -5.79 -3.49
N CYS A 176 20.20 -5.48 -2.95
CA CYS A 176 18.94 -5.84 -3.62
C CYS A 176 18.62 -4.83 -4.71
N THR A 177 18.71 -5.29 -5.96
CA THR A 177 18.29 -4.53 -7.13
C THR A 177 17.04 -5.14 -7.75
N CYS A 178 15.96 -4.37 -7.86
CA CYS A 178 14.68 -4.88 -8.36
C CYS A 178 14.79 -5.33 -9.83
N GLY A 179 15.63 -4.66 -10.63
CA GLY A 179 15.89 -5.03 -12.02
C GLY A 179 16.52 -6.42 -12.16
N SER A 180 17.52 -6.76 -11.34
CA SER A 180 18.21 -8.07 -11.43
C SER A 180 17.35 -9.23 -10.93
N ARG A 181 16.38 -8.96 -10.05
CA ARG A 181 15.47 -9.95 -9.48
C ARG A 181 14.18 -10.12 -10.27
N LEU A 182 13.90 -9.24 -11.23
CA LEU A 182 12.64 -9.29 -11.96
C LEU A 182 12.49 -10.60 -12.76
N GLY A 183 13.56 -11.10 -13.38
CA GLY A 183 13.51 -12.39 -14.09
C GLY A 183 13.14 -13.55 -13.16
N LEU A 184 13.58 -13.50 -11.90
CA LEU A 184 13.27 -14.50 -10.88
C LEU A 184 11.80 -14.42 -10.45
N ALA A 185 11.31 -13.20 -10.23
CA ALA A 185 9.92 -12.92 -9.89
C ALA A 185 8.92 -13.38 -10.95
N ILE A 186 9.29 -13.25 -12.23
CA ILE A 186 8.49 -13.75 -13.35
C ILE A 186 8.53 -15.28 -13.41
N ALA A 187 9.73 -15.87 -13.28
CA ALA A 187 9.90 -17.33 -13.40
C ALA A 187 9.15 -18.12 -12.31
N ASP A 188 9.02 -17.56 -11.12
CA ASP A 188 8.24 -18.14 -10.01
C ASP A 188 6.73 -17.80 -10.09
N GLY A 189 6.32 -16.92 -11.01
CA GLY A 189 4.91 -16.55 -11.19
C GLY A 189 4.40 -15.51 -10.19
N SER A 190 5.25 -15.01 -9.29
CA SER A 190 4.90 -13.93 -8.36
C SER A 190 4.63 -12.60 -9.04
N ILE A 191 5.09 -12.41 -10.27
CA ILE A 191 4.73 -11.29 -11.15
C ILE A 191 4.24 -11.84 -12.48
N SER A 192 2.99 -11.55 -12.82
CA SER A 192 2.43 -11.83 -14.13
C SER A 192 2.90 -10.79 -15.15
N THR A 193 3.27 -11.24 -16.34
CA THR A 193 3.62 -10.37 -17.48
C THR A 193 2.40 -9.96 -18.31
N ALA A 194 1.22 -10.55 -18.04
CA ALA A 194 0.06 -10.49 -18.93
C ALA A 194 -0.75 -9.18 -18.84
N ASP A 195 -0.67 -8.42 -17.75
CA ASP A 195 -1.63 -7.32 -17.51
C ASP A 195 -1.01 -6.06 -16.88
N ILE A 196 0.29 -5.82 -17.11
CA ILE A 196 0.95 -4.65 -16.53
C ILE A 196 0.92 -3.50 -17.52
N ALA A 197 0.01 -2.55 -17.25
CA ALA A 197 0.04 -1.23 -17.88
C ALA A 197 1.41 -0.56 -17.65
N PRO A 198 1.90 0.28 -18.58
CA PRO A 198 3.16 0.99 -18.42
C PRO A 198 3.25 1.66 -17.05
N ALA A 199 4.43 1.66 -16.44
CA ALA A 199 4.63 2.24 -15.11
C ALA A 199 4.22 3.71 -15.13
N THR A 200 3.15 4.04 -14.42
CA THR A 200 2.85 5.42 -14.01
C THR A 200 3.49 5.76 -12.66
N ASP A 201 4.07 4.75 -12.01
CA ASP A 201 4.82 4.90 -10.78
C ASP A 201 5.96 5.90 -10.98
N PRO A 202 6.05 6.97 -10.17
CA PRO A 202 7.22 7.80 -10.18
C PRO A 202 8.46 6.97 -9.80
N THR A 203 9.54 7.18 -10.54
CA THR A 203 10.86 6.64 -10.21
C THR A 203 11.18 7.03 -8.77
N PRO A 204 11.52 6.07 -7.89
CA PRO A 204 11.84 6.40 -6.51
C PRO A 204 13.08 7.28 -6.50
N SER A 205 12.99 8.46 -5.88
CA SER A 205 14.19 9.24 -5.59
C SER A 205 14.92 8.55 -4.44
N CYS A 206 16.12 8.04 -4.70
CA CYS A 206 16.96 7.49 -3.65
C CYS A 206 17.50 8.64 -2.78
N SER A 207 16.93 8.83 -1.60
CA SER A 207 17.29 9.95 -0.71
C SER A 207 17.60 9.50 0.72
N GLY A 208 17.57 8.19 1.01
CA GLY A 208 17.61 7.67 2.38
C GLY A 208 16.40 8.06 3.25
N GLU A 209 15.44 8.82 2.71
CA GLU A 209 14.24 9.25 3.43
C GLU A 209 13.11 8.25 3.19
N LEU A 210 12.84 7.45 4.21
CA LEU A 210 11.80 6.42 4.16
C LEU A 210 10.44 6.99 3.73
N GLU A 211 10.07 8.13 4.28
CA GLU A 211 8.78 8.78 4.02
C GLU A 211 8.66 9.25 2.56
N ARG A 212 9.78 9.59 1.91
CA ARG A 212 9.76 9.99 0.49
C ARG A 212 9.59 8.77 -0.39
N LEU A 213 10.27 7.67 -0.03
CA LEU A 213 10.17 6.39 -0.74
C LEU A 213 8.73 5.84 -0.75
N PHE A 214 8.02 5.91 0.38
CA PHE A 214 6.64 5.43 0.44
C PHE A 214 5.61 6.37 -0.18
N ARG A 215 5.93 7.67 -0.35
CA ARG A 215 5.09 8.63 -1.07
C ARG A 215 5.03 8.37 -2.57
N THR A 216 5.96 7.60 -3.13
CA THR A 216 5.94 7.23 -4.56
C THR A 216 5.05 6.03 -4.87
N LEU A 217 4.45 5.41 -3.84
CA LEU A 217 3.52 4.30 -4.02
C LEU A 217 2.22 4.79 -4.69
N PRO A 218 1.71 4.09 -5.72
CA PRO A 218 0.55 4.55 -6.45
C PRO A 218 -0.73 4.45 -5.63
N VAL A 219 -1.71 5.25 -6.01
CA VAL A 219 -3.08 5.12 -5.53
C VAL A 219 -3.74 3.87 -6.12
N HIS A 220 -4.70 3.31 -5.38
CA HIS A 220 -5.52 2.19 -5.83
C HIS A 220 -6.95 2.68 -6.08
N PRO A 221 -7.27 3.12 -7.30
CA PRO A 221 -8.64 3.52 -7.61
C PRO A 221 -9.56 2.30 -7.64
N LEU A 222 -10.82 2.51 -7.30
CA LEU A 222 -11.90 1.59 -7.63
C LEU A 222 -12.11 1.59 -9.13
N THR A 223 -12.44 0.43 -9.68
CA THR A 223 -13.10 0.35 -10.99
C THR A 223 -14.54 0.85 -10.88
N ASP A 224 -15.15 1.22 -11.99
CA ASP A 224 -16.54 1.70 -11.97
C ASP A 224 -17.53 0.61 -11.50
N ALA A 225 -17.26 -0.65 -11.83
CA ALA A 225 -18.04 -1.79 -11.36
C ALA A 225 -17.93 -1.99 -9.83
N GLU A 226 -16.76 -1.71 -9.23
CA GLU A 226 -16.59 -1.77 -7.77
C GLU A 226 -17.17 -0.53 -7.09
N ALA A 227 -17.07 0.67 -7.70
CA ALA A 227 -17.51 1.92 -7.11
C ALA A 227 -19.03 2.09 -7.09
N ALA A 228 -19.72 1.69 -8.16
CA ALA A 228 -21.17 1.86 -8.31
C ALA A 228 -22.00 1.35 -7.12
N PRO A 229 -21.84 0.08 -6.64
CA PRO A 229 -22.61 -0.40 -5.50
C PRO A 229 -22.26 0.31 -4.18
N LEU A 230 -21.00 0.71 -3.99
CA LEU A 230 -20.56 1.41 -2.78
C LEU A 230 -21.12 2.83 -2.71
N LEU A 231 -21.13 3.54 -3.83
CA LEU A 231 -21.72 4.88 -3.94
C LEU A 231 -23.23 4.83 -3.76
N ALA A 232 -23.91 3.81 -4.30
CA ALA A 232 -25.35 3.63 -4.10
C ALA A 232 -25.70 3.44 -2.61
N GLN A 233 -24.93 2.62 -1.90
CA GLN A 233 -25.09 2.44 -0.44
C GLN A 233 -24.84 3.72 0.33
N LEU A 234 -23.75 4.45 0.03
CA LEU A 234 -23.42 5.71 0.69
C LEU A 234 -24.43 6.84 0.45
N ARG A 235 -25.21 6.77 -0.63
CA ARG A 235 -26.27 7.76 -0.93
C ARG A 235 -27.63 7.37 -0.33
N ALA A 236 -27.79 6.10 0.07
CA ALA A 236 -28.99 5.60 0.70
C ALA A 236 -28.95 5.69 2.24
N ALA A 237 -27.74 5.77 2.82
CA ALA A 237 -27.47 6.10 4.22
C ALA A 237 -27.54 7.62 4.44
#